data_AF-A0A0K2SZ67-F1
#
_entry.id   AF-A0A0K2SZ67-F1
#
_cell.length_a   1.000
_cell.length_b   1.000
_cell.length_c   1.000
_cell.angle_alpha   90.00
_cell.angle_beta   90.00
_cell.angle_gamma   90.00
#
_symmetry.space_group_name_H-M   'P 1'
#
loop_
_entity.id
_entity.type
_entity.pdbx_description
1 polymer ?
#
loop_
_entity_poly.entity_id
_entity_poly.type
_entity_poly.pdbx_seq_one_letter_code
_entity_poly.pdbx_strand_id
1 'polypeptide(L)'
;PINLILTGIAIADMLVMIEYIPFTLHRNLLTGRSKEAEYSWEFSLFVWSHSNFSLVIHAVSIWLTLSLAVWRLIMIQFYTLSPIYCTIKRCKILLTLAYIIPIFICVPNYMATTINKKKNDGKVIYVLDWSEIATAHNKLLYRINIWLYTFLLKLIPCVILTIITGWLIKALYIAEERSARLKEKVHTGGSRNNIIVTILNESGKAKGSLTSRKRDTDRTTRLL
;
A
#
# COMPACT_ATOMS: atom_id res chain seq x y z
N PRO A 1 4.95 -15.50 3.96
CA PRO A 1 4.94 -14.14 4.53
C PRO A 1 4.08 -13.14 3.73
N ILE A 2 4.18 -13.10 2.40
CA ILE A 2 3.50 -12.10 1.55
C ILE A 2 1.96 -12.21 1.63
N ASN A 3 1.41 -13.44 1.63
CA ASN A 3 -0.05 -13.66 1.72
C ASN A 3 -0.64 -13.20 3.07
N LEU A 4 0.14 -13.27 4.15
CA LEU A 4 -0.26 -12.77 5.47
C LEU A 4 -0.31 -11.24 5.51
N ILE A 5 0.63 -10.58 4.82
CA ILE A 5 0.65 -9.11 4.72
C ILE A 5 -0.51 -8.62 3.82
N LEU A 6 -0.77 -9.33 2.71
CA LEU A 6 -1.88 -9.01 1.80
C LEU A 6 -3.25 -9.13 2.48
N THR A 7 -3.45 -10.17 3.30
CA THR A 7 -4.68 -10.33 4.08
C THR A 7 -4.81 -9.26 5.16
N GLY A 8 -3.71 -8.90 5.85
CA GLY A 8 -3.71 -7.79 6.82
C GLY A 8 -4.09 -6.43 6.20
N ILE A 9 -3.62 -6.14 4.98
CA ILE A 9 -3.99 -4.92 4.24
C ILE A 9 -5.45 -4.96 3.80
N ALA A 10 -5.90 -6.09 3.25
CA ALA A 10 -7.30 -6.24 2.85
C ALA A 10 -8.26 -6.04 4.03
N ILE A 11 -7.92 -6.57 5.21
CA ILE A 11 -8.72 -6.37 6.42
C ILE A 11 -8.71 -4.88 6.84
N ALA A 12 -7.55 -4.22 6.79
CA ALA A 12 -7.45 -2.79 7.12
C ALA A 12 -8.31 -1.94 6.17
N ASP A 13 -8.26 -2.19 4.87
CA ASP A 13 -9.05 -1.47 3.86
C ASP A 13 -10.55 -1.77 3.98
N MET A 14 -10.93 -3.01 4.26
CA MET A 14 -12.33 -3.36 4.53
C MET A 14 -12.85 -2.67 5.79
N LEU A 15 -12.04 -2.54 6.84
CA LEU A 15 -12.41 -1.84 8.06
C LEU A 15 -12.66 -0.35 7.80
N VAL A 16 -11.85 0.30 6.96
CA VAL A 16 -12.09 1.69 6.49
C VAL A 16 -13.46 1.81 5.83
N MET A 17 -13.79 0.88 4.93
CA MET A 17 -15.06 0.91 4.19
C MET A 17 -16.26 0.68 5.10
N ILE A 18 -16.15 -0.24 6.06
CA ILE A 18 -17.21 -0.53 7.03
C ILE A 18 -17.48 0.68 7.93
N GLU A 19 -16.45 1.38 8.38
CA GLU A 19 -16.61 2.56 9.22
C GLU A 19 -17.32 3.71 8.49
N TYR A 20 -17.08 3.86 7.19
CA TYR A 20 -17.67 4.92 6.37
C TYR A 20 -19.18 4.76 6.13
N ILE A 21 -19.68 3.52 6.15
CA ILE A 21 -21.09 3.20 5.84
C ILE A 21 -22.06 3.83 6.86
N PRO A 22 -21.91 3.67 8.20
CA PRO A 22 -22.79 4.29 9.18
C PRO A 22 -22.98 5.80 9.01
N PHE A 23 -21.90 6.52 8.71
CA PHE A 23 -21.95 7.97 8.54
C PHE A 23 -22.69 8.38 7.28
N THR A 24 -22.41 7.73 6.15
CA THR A 24 -23.09 8.04 4.88
C THR A 24 -24.56 7.64 4.91
N LEU A 25 -24.89 6.53 5.55
CA LEU A 25 -26.26 6.07 5.71
C LEU A 25 -27.04 7.03 6.61
N HIS A 26 -26.45 7.46 7.72
CA HIS A 26 -27.06 8.44 8.61
C HIS A 26 -27.22 9.81 7.93
N ARG A 27 -26.18 10.32 7.27
CA ARG A 27 -26.20 11.63 6.61
C ARG A 27 -27.18 11.70 5.44
N ASN A 28 -27.27 10.66 4.61
CA ASN A 28 -28.07 10.70 3.38
C ASN A 28 -29.51 10.21 3.55
N LEU A 29 -29.81 9.31 4.51
CA LEU A 29 -31.17 8.79 4.72
C LEU A 29 -31.96 9.57 5.79
N LEU A 30 -31.30 10.28 6.71
CA LEU A 30 -31.98 11.03 7.79
C LEU A 30 -32.09 12.54 7.53
N THR A 31 -31.76 12.99 6.31
CA THR A 31 -31.80 14.39 5.84
C THR A 31 -33.18 15.07 5.92
N GLY A 32 -34.22 14.36 6.37
CA GLY A 32 -35.58 14.85 6.55
C GLY A 32 -36.06 15.04 8.01
N ARG A 33 -35.25 14.75 9.04
CA ARG A 33 -35.62 15.02 10.44
C ARG A 33 -35.18 16.42 10.89
N SER A 34 -36.01 17.05 11.73
CA SER A 34 -35.87 18.42 12.25
C SER A 34 -34.42 18.83 12.54
N LYS A 35 -34.03 20.04 12.09
CA LYS A 35 -32.72 20.68 12.32
C LYS A 35 -32.28 20.68 13.79
N GLU A 36 -33.20 20.47 14.73
CA GLU A 36 -32.94 20.41 16.16
C GLU A 36 -32.27 19.09 16.61
N ALA A 37 -32.49 17.99 15.88
CA ALA A 37 -31.79 16.72 16.10
C ALA A 37 -30.40 16.70 15.41
N GLU A 38 -30.24 17.46 14.32
CA GLU A 38 -29.02 17.52 13.50
C GLU A 38 -27.85 18.26 14.20
N TYR A 39 -28.14 19.03 15.26
CA TYR A 39 -27.13 19.71 16.10
C TYR A 39 -27.18 19.28 17.57
N SER A 40 -27.77 18.12 17.86
CA SER A 40 -27.76 17.55 19.20
C SER A 40 -26.32 17.20 19.63
N TRP A 41 -26.03 17.35 20.92
CA TRP A 41 -24.74 17.01 21.50
C TRP A 41 -24.28 15.59 21.17
N GLU A 42 -25.21 14.63 21.20
CA GLU A 42 -24.93 13.21 20.90
C GLU A 42 -24.50 13.00 19.45
N PHE A 43 -25.14 13.70 18.52
CA PHE A 43 -24.79 13.61 17.10
C PHE A 43 -23.43 14.27 16.83
N SER A 44 -23.14 15.41 17.44
CA SER A 44 -21.83 16.06 17.29
C SER A 44 -20.70 15.24 17.91
N LEU A 45 -20.95 14.52 19.00
CA LEU A 45 -19.99 13.57 19.59
C LEU A 45 -19.77 12.35 18.68
N PHE A 46 -20.86 11.80 18.11
CA PHE A 46 -20.77 10.71 17.14
C PHE A 46 -19.95 11.12 15.90
N VAL A 47 -20.22 12.29 15.32
CA VAL A 47 -19.49 12.82 14.16
C VAL A 47 -18.02 13.09 14.50
N TRP A 48 -17.74 13.65 15.69
CA TRP A 48 -16.37 13.85 16.16
C TRP A 48 -15.61 12.53 16.29
N SER A 49 -16.20 11.55 16.97
CA SER A 49 -15.63 10.22 17.15
C SER A 49 -15.38 9.56 15.79
N HIS A 50 -16.40 9.48 14.94
CA HIS A 50 -16.32 8.91 13.61
C HIS A 50 -15.24 9.59 12.74
N SER A 51 -15.14 10.93 12.76
CA SER A 51 -14.13 11.65 11.96
C SER A 51 -12.71 11.32 12.41
N ASN A 52 -12.49 11.17 13.72
CA ASN A 52 -11.18 10.83 14.26
C ASN A 52 -10.80 9.37 14.04
N PHE A 53 -11.75 8.43 14.22
CA PHE A 53 -11.51 7.02 13.95
C PHE A 53 -11.22 6.79 12.46
N SER A 54 -12.01 7.40 11.57
CA SER A 54 -11.84 7.29 10.13
C SER A 54 -10.49 7.85 9.70
N LEU A 55 -10.05 8.92 10.36
CA LEU A 55 -8.72 9.46 10.13
C LEU A 55 -7.61 8.48 10.50
N VAL A 56 -7.66 7.88 11.69
CA VAL A 56 -6.63 6.95 12.16
C VAL A 56 -6.60 5.69 11.31
N ILE A 57 -7.76 5.10 11.02
CA ILE A 57 -7.85 3.85 10.23
C ILE A 57 -7.33 4.10 8.81
N HIS A 58 -7.70 5.23 8.19
CA HIS A 58 -7.19 5.59 6.87
C HIS A 58 -5.66 5.82 6.87
N ALA A 59 -5.13 6.52 7.87
CA ALA A 59 -3.69 6.71 8.02
C ALA A 59 -2.96 5.37 8.18
N VAL A 60 -3.45 4.48 9.05
CA VAL A 60 -2.87 3.15 9.24
C VAL A 60 -2.86 2.34 7.94
N SER A 61 -3.95 2.34 7.16
CA SER A 61 -4.01 1.67 5.85
C SER A 61 -2.92 2.17 4.89
N ILE A 62 -2.72 3.50 4.79
CA ILE A 62 -1.68 4.09 3.94
C ILE A 62 -0.28 3.63 4.36
N TRP A 63 0.02 3.64 5.66
CA TRP A 63 1.33 3.24 6.19
C TRP A 63 1.59 1.73 6.05
N LEU A 64 0.56 0.89 6.18
CA LEU A 64 0.63 -0.54 5.89
C LEU A 64 0.89 -0.80 4.40
N THR A 65 0.21 -0.06 3.51
CA THR A 65 0.42 -0.14 2.06
C THR A 65 1.84 0.28 1.68
N LEU A 66 2.34 1.37 2.27
CA LEU A 66 3.72 1.81 2.08
C LEU A 66 4.73 0.75 2.52
N SER A 67 4.50 0.13 3.68
CA SER A 67 5.35 -0.94 4.20
C SER A 67 5.42 -2.14 3.25
N LEU A 68 4.29 -2.54 2.67
CA LEU A 68 4.25 -3.59 1.66
C LEU A 68 4.95 -3.17 0.36
N ALA A 69 4.79 -1.93 -0.08
CA ALA A 69 5.45 -1.43 -1.27
C ALA A 69 6.99 -1.48 -1.12
N VAL A 70 7.50 -1.05 0.03
CA VAL A 70 8.93 -1.15 0.37
C VAL A 70 9.38 -2.62 0.40
N TRP A 71 8.59 -3.50 1.02
CA TRP A 71 8.91 -4.92 1.08
C TRP A 71 9.01 -5.55 -0.31
N ARG A 72 8.05 -5.26 -1.19
CA ARG A 72 8.05 -5.72 -2.58
C ARG A 72 9.24 -5.18 -3.36
N LEU A 73 9.59 -3.90 -3.15
CA LEU A 73 10.76 -3.28 -3.78
C LEU A 73 12.04 -4.03 -3.40
N ILE A 74 12.25 -4.30 -2.11
CA ILE A 74 13.42 -5.02 -1.61
C ILE A 74 13.50 -6.42 -2.22
N MET A 75 12.38 -7.14 -2.23
CA MET A 75 12.31 -8.50 -2.80
C MET A 75 12.63 -8.54 -4.30
N ILE A 76 12.20 -7.54 -5.06
CA ILE A 76 12.30 -7.54 -6.54
C ILE A 76 13.63 -6.98 -7.02
N GLN A 77 14.07 -5.83 -6.49
CA GLN A 77 15.33 -5.22 -6.92
C GLN A 77 16.56 -5.90 -6.32
N PHE A 78 16.46 -6.42 -5.09
CA PHE A 78 17.61 -6.96 -4.35
C PHE A 78 17.44 -8.45 -4.05
N TYR A 79 17.06 -9.25 -5.05
CA TYR A 79 16.82 -10.69 -4.87
C TYR A 79 18.01 -11.43 -4.22
N THR A 80 19.25 -11.01 -4.51
CA THR A 80 20.49 -11.59 -3.95
C THR A 80 20.73 -11.21 -2.50
N LEU A 81 20.31 -10.02 -2.08
CA LEU A 81 20.45 -9.51 -0.70
C LEU A 81 19.20 -9.73 0.14
N SER A 82 18.12 -10.21 -0.48
CA SER A 82 16.84 -10.53 0.14
C SER A 82 16.98 -11.37 1.43
N PRO A 83 17.76 -12.46 1.50
CA PRO A 83 17.91 -13.20 2.77
C PRO A 83 18.55 -12.38 3.92
N ILE A 84 19.31 -11.32 3.64
CA ILE A 84 19.99 -10.47 4.64
C ILE A 84 19.08 -9.32 5.12
N TYR A 85 18.33 -8.70 4.21
CA TYR A 85 17.46 -7.55 4.54
C TYR A 85 16.04 -7.98 4.93
N CYS A 86 15.54 -9.08 4.36
CA CYS A 86 14.15 -9.53 4.43
C CYS A 86 13.92 -10.53 5.58
N THR A 87 14.49 -10.25 6.75
CA THR A 87 14.26 -11.07 7.95
C THR A 87 12.86 -10.82 8.52
N ILE A 88 12.15 -11.87 8.90
CA ILE A 88 10.79 -11.81 9.52
C ILE A 88 10.75 -10.86 10.73
N LYS A 89 11.83 -10.82 11.53
CA LYS A 89 11.95 -9.92 12.70
C LYS A 89 11.87 -8.43 12.30
N ARG A 90 12.61 -8.02 11.26
CA ARG A 90 12.61 -6.64 10.76
C ARG A 90 11.29 -6.29 10.09
N CYS A 91 10.70 -7.23 9.36
CA CYS A 91 9.36 -7.09 8.79
C CYS A 91 8.32 -6.76 9.87
N LYS A 92 8.35 -7.51 10.99
CA LYS A 92 7.44 -7.29 12.11
C LYS A 92 7.66 -5.91 12.75
N ILE A 93 8.92 -5.50 12.98
CA ILE A 93 9.23 -4.17 13.50
C ILE A 93 8.69 -3.08 12.58
N LEU A 94 8.92 -3.20 11.27
CA LEU A 94 8.46 -2.23 10.28
C LEU A 94 6.93 -2.14 10.25
N LEU A 95 6.23 -3.28 10.33
CA LEU A 95 4.77 -3.33 10.41
C LEU A 95 4.23 -2.72 11.71
N THR A 96 4.89 -2.97 12.84
CA THR A 96 4.55 -2.37 14.12
C THR A 96 4.75 -0.85 14.11
N LEU A 97 5.87 -0.37 13.55
CA LEU A 97 6.12 1.06 13.39
C LEU A 97 5.09 1.73 12.48
N ALA A 98 4.70 1.06 11.39
CA ALA A 98 3.65 1.52 10.49
C ALA A 98 2.27 1.64 11.15
N TYR A 99 2.03 0.96 12.27
CA TYR A 99 0.82 1.12 13.07
C TYR A 99 0.96 2.24 14.11
N ILE A 100 2.08 2.27 14.84
CA ILE A 100 2.28 3.20 15.97
C ILE A 100 2.52 4.64 15.52
N ILE A 101 3.33 4.85 14.46
CA ILE A 101 3.69 6.18 13.96
C ILE A 101 2.45 7.00 13.57
N PRO A 102 1.52 6.50 12.71
CA PRO A 102 0.32 7.26 12.36
C PRO A 102 -0.58 7.56 13.58
N ILE A 103 -0.72 6.63 14.54
CA ILE A 103 -1.48 6.88 15.77
C ILE A 103 -0.88 8.06 16.54
N PHE A 104 0.44 8.08 16.72
CA PHE A 104 1.14 9.16 17.41
C PHE A 104 1.01 10.50 16.69
N ILE A 105 1.12 10.51 15.36
CA ILE A 105 0.98 11.72 14.54
C ILE A 105 -0.48 12.23 14.54
N CYS A 106 -1.47 11.37 14.79
CA CYS A 106 -2.86 11.78 14.93
C CYS A 106 -3.19 12.39 16.31
N VAL A 107 -2.38 12.16 17.36
CA VAL A 107 -2.62 12.70 18.73
C VAL A 107 -2.80 14.24 18.76
N PRO A 108 -1.98 15.05 18.06
CA PRO A 108 -2.19 16.49 17.99
C PRO A 108 -3.52 16.89 17.32
N ASN A 109 -4.05 16.06 16.43
CA ASN A 109 -5.35 16.30 15.79
C ASN A 109 -6.51 16.07 16.78
N TYR A 110 -6.40 15.01 17.60
CA TYR A 110 -7.33 14.77 18.71
C TYR A 110 -7.38 15.94 19.70
N MET A 111 -6.23 16.53 20.03
CA MET A 111 -6.18 17.66 20.97
C MET A 111 -6.69 18.98 20.37
N ALA A 112 -6.61 19.15 19.06
CA ALA A 112 -6.97 20.40 18.40
C ALA A 112 -8.44 20.51 18.01
N THR A 113 -9.17 19.39 17.96
CA THR A 113 -10.60 19.37 17.64
C THR A 113 -11.43 19.26 18.92
N THR A 114 -12.31 20.22 19.18
CA THR A 114 -13.20 20.22 20.36
C THR A 114 -14.62 20.53 19.96
N ILE A 115 -15.60 19.99 20.68
CA ILE A 115 -17.00 20.34 20.44
C ILE A 115 -17.27 21.68 21.09
N ASN A 116 -17.43 22.72 20.26
CA ASN A 116 -17.65 24.08 20.72
C ASN A 116 -19.15 24.42 20.69
N LYS A 117 -19.62 25.13 21.73
CA LYS A 117 -20.98 25.65 21.81
C LYS A 117 -21.04 26.98 21.07
N LYS A 118 -21.75 27.06 19.94
CA LYS A 118 -22.00 28.33 19.24
C LYS A 118 -23.45 28.73 19.41
N LYS A 119 -23.70 30.02 19.62
CA LYS A 119 -25.06 30.57 19.66
C LYS A 119 -25.38 31.14 18.29
N ASN A 120 -26.26 30.49 17.55
CA ASN A 120 -26.75 30.98 16.27
C ASN A 120 -28.22 31.39 16.47
N ASP A 121 -28.50 32.68 16.32
CA ASP A 121 -29.86 33.25 16.36
C ASP A 121 -30.66 32.85 17.62
N GLY A 122 -30.03 32.94 18.79
CA GLY A 122 -30.64 32.59 20.08
C GLY A 122 -30.62 31.10 20.45
N LYS A 123 -30.41 30.18 19.48
CA LYS A 123 -30.29 28.74 19.71
C LYS A 123 -28.83 28.31 19.91
N VAL A 124 -28.59 27.40 20.85
CA VAL A 124 -27.27 26.80 21.09
C VAL A 124 -27.11 25.61 20.14
N ILE A 125 -26.13 25.70 19.23
CA ILE A 125 -25.75 24.62 18.33
C ILE A 125 -24.38 24.07 18.74
N TYR A 126 -24.22 22.75 18.70
CA TYR A 126 -22.96 22.08 18.98
C TYR A 126 -22.27 21.79 17.66
N VAL A 127 -21.21 22.54 17.36
CA VAL A 127 -20.47 22.38 16.10
C VAL A 127 -19.06 21.91 16.42
N LEU A 128 -18.55 21.03 15.57
CA LEU A 128 -17.15 20.65 15.59
C LEU A 128 -16.31 21.86 15.18
N ASP A 129 -15.52 22.40 16.11
CA ASP A 129 -14.67 23.54 15.82
C ASP A 129 -13.30 23.35 16.47
N TRP A 130 -12.34 24.15 16.06
CA TRP A 130 -11.00 24.11 16.61
C TRP A 130 -11.03 24.59 18.06
N SER A 131 -10.24 23.94 18.91
CA SER A 131 -10.05 24.35 20.30
C SER A 131 -9.68 25.83 20.39
N GLU A 132 -10.22 26.55 21.39
CA GLU A 132 -9.80 27.92 21.70
C GLU A 132 -8.28 28.02 21.93
N ILE A 133 -7.65 26.95 22.39
CA ILE A 133 -6.19 26.85 22.59
C ILE A 133 -5.45 26.80 21.24
N ALA A 134 -6.07 26.23 20.20
CA ALA A 134 -5.48 26.15 18.86
C ALA A 134 -5.63 27.47 18.07
N THR A 135 -6.64 28.28 18.40
CA THR A 135 -6.86 29.62 17.83
C THR A 135 -6.22 30.74 18.65
N ALA A 136 -5.93 30.49 19.93
CA ALA A 136 -5.11 31.37 20.76
C ALA A 136 -3.69 31.51 20.17
N HIS A 137 -3.09 32.70 20.34
CA HIS A 137 -1.76 33.04 19.82
C HIS A 137 -1.65 32.92 18.28
N ASN A 138 -2.29 33.86 17.57
CA ASN A 138 -2.14 34.07 16.11
C ASN A 138 -2.46 32.86 15.21
N LYS A 139 -3.24 31.87 15.68
CA LYS A 139 -3.54 30.64 14.93
C LYS A 139 -2.27 29.89 14.47
N LEU A 140 -1.14 30.11 15.15
CA LEU A 140 0.13 29.48 14.79
C LEU A 140 0.05 27.97 14.99
N LEU A 141 -0.49 27.54 16.14
CA LEU A 141 -0.69 26.13 16.47
C LEU A 141 -1.65 25.45 15.49
N TYR A 142 -2.75 26.11 15.12
CA TYR A 142 -3.64 25.67 14.05
C TYR A 142 -2.89 25.47 12.73
N ARG A 143 -2.08 26.46 12.31
CA ARG A 143 -1.35 26.41 11.04
C ARG A 143 -0.33 25.27 11.04
N ILE A 144 0.42 25.11 12.13
CA ILE A 144 1.39 24.03 12.30
C ILE A 144 0.70 22.68 12.31
N ASN A 145 -0.41 22.52 13.01
CA ASN A 145 -1.14 21.26 13.06
C ASN A 145 -1.70 20.88 11.68
N ILE A 146 -2.27 21.84 10.94
CA ILE A 146 -2.73 21.60 9.56
C ILE A 146 -1.57 21.29 8.62
N TRP A 147 -0.43 21.97 8.77
CA TRP A 147 0.76 21.70 7.96
C TRP A 147 1.32 20.31 8.24
N LEU A 148 1.51 19.97 9.51
CA LEU A 148 1.98 18.67 9.95
C LEU A 148 1.00 17.58 9.51
N TYR A 149 -0.29 17.81 9.65
CA TYR A 149 -1.31 16.91 9.15
C TYR A 149 -1.23 16.70 7.63
N THR A 150 -1.23 17.77 6.85
CA THR A 150 -1.33 17.69 5.38
C THR A 150 -0.04 17.17 4.75
N PHE A 151 1.11 17.62 5.24
CA PHE A 151 2.42 17.19 4.73
C PHE A 151 2.79 15.79 5.26
N LEU A 152 2.75 15.57 6.57
CA LEU A 152 3.32 14.36 7.17
C LEU A 152 2.40 13.13 6.98
N LEU A 153 1.07 13.28 7.10
CA LEU A 153 0.16 12.12 7.00
C LEU A 153 -0.30 11.80 5.58
N LYS A 154 -0.29 12.77 4.65
CA LYS A 154 -0.79 12.57 3.28
C LYS A 154 0.29 12.75 2.20
N LEU A 155 1.04 13.86 2.23
CA LEU A 155 2.00 14.13 1.16
C LEU A 155 3.18 13.16 1.19
N ILE A 156 3.82 12.98 2.34
CA ILE A 156 4.98 12.08 2.49
C ILE A 156 4.66 10.65 2.02
N PRO A 157 3.62 9.96 2.54
CA PRO A 157 3.36 8.60 2.11
C PRO A 157 3.00 8.51 0.61
N CYS A 158 2.29 9.51 0.06
CA CYS A 158 1.95 9.54 -1.35
C CYS A 158 3.19 9.71 -2.25
N VAL A 159 4.11 10.62 -1.88
CA VAL A 159 5.37 10.82 -2.60
C VAL A 159 6.23 9.57 -2.56
N ILE A 160 6.37 8.95 -1.38
CA ILE A 160 7.17 7.72 -1.26
C ILE A 160 6.53 6.59 -2.07
N LEU A 161 5.20 6.39 -2.01
CA LEU A 161 4.50 5.41 -2.83
C LEU A 161 4.71 5.64 -4.33
N THR A 162 4.66 6.90 -4.77
CA THR A 162 4.87 7.26 -6.17
C THR A 162 6.28 6.92 -6.62
N ILE A 163 7.30 7.25 -5.81
CA ILE A 163 8.70 6.93 -6.09
C ILE A 163 8.91 5.42 -6.15
N ILE A 164 8.40 4.67 -5.17
CA ILE A 164 8.53 3.21 -5.12
C ILE A 164 7.86 2.57 -6.35
N THR A 165 6.66 3.03 -6.70
CA THR A 165 5.92 2.50 -7.86
C THR A 165 6.68 2.79 -9.17
N GLY A 166 7.22 4.00 -9.32
CA GLY A 166 8.05 4.36 -10.48
C GLY A 166 9.32 3.51 -10.60
N TRP A 167 10.00 3.24 -9.48
CA TRP A 167 11.16 2.33 -9.45
C TRP A 167 10.78 0.89 -9.76
N LEU A 168 9.63 0.42 -9.27
CA LEU A 168 9.13 -0.92 -9.55
C LEU A 168 8.84 -1.09 -11.04
N ILE A 169 8.15 -0.13 -11.66
CA ILE A 169 7.83 -0.17 -13.10
C ILE A 169 9.12 -0.22 -13.92
N LYS A 170 10.11 0.62 -13.61
CA LYS A 170 11.42 0.59 -14.29
C LYS A 170 12.12 -0.76 -14.12
N ALA A 171 12.10 -1.34 -12.92
CA ALA A 171 12.72 -2.63 -12.65
C ALA A 171 12.02 -3.77 -13.42
N LEU A 172 10.69 -3.76 -13.48
CA LEU A 172 9.90 -4.72 -14.25
C LEU A 172 10.16 -4.59 -15.75
N TYR A 173 10.22 -3.37 -16.27
CA TYR A 173 10.54 -3.11 -17.67
C TYR A 173 11.93 -3.66 -18.06
N ILE A 174 12.94 -3.41 -17.23
CA ILE A 174 14.30 -3.93 -17.43
C ILE A 174 14.30 -5.47 -17.37
N ALA A 175 13.53 -6.08 -16.48
CA ALA A 175 13.42 -7.54 -16.38
C ALA A 175 12.73 -8.17 -17.61
N GLU A 176 11.73 -7.49 -18.16
CA GLU A 176 11.04 -7.90 -19.38
C GLU A 176 11.98 -7.84 -20.60
N GLU A 177 12.76 -6.77 -20.75
CA GLU A 177 13.72 -6.63 -21.85
C GLU A 177 14.79 -7.74 -21.81
N ARG A 178 15.29 -8.09 -20.62
CA ARG A 178 16.21 -9.22 -20.42
C ARG A 178 15.57 -10.55 -20.83
N SER A 179 14.30 -10.75 -20.48
CA SER A 179 13.55 -11.96 -20.83
C SER A 179 13.30 -12.07 -22.34
N ALA A 180 13.04 -10.95 -23.03
CA ALA A 180 12.89 -10.90 -24.47
C ALA A 180 14.21 -11.26 -25.20
N ARG A 181 15.34 -10.68 -24.78
CA ARG A 181 16.68 -10.99 -25.34
C ARG A 181 17.08 -12.45 -25.16
N LEU A 182 16.67 -13.08 -24.06
CA LEU A 182 16.91 -14.52 -23.84
C LEU A 182 16.06 -15.39 -24.77
N LYS A 183 14.78 -15.05 -24.99
CA LYS A 183 13.91 -15.77 -25.93
C LYS A 183 14.42 -15.68 -27.38
N GLU A 184 14.93 -14.53 -27.77
CA GLU A 184 15.57 -14.33 -29.08
C GLU A 184 16.81 -15.21 -29.24
N LYS A 185 17.74 -15.17 -28.28
CA LYS A 185 18.95 -16.02 -28.30
C LYS A 185 18.64 -17.52 -28.33
N VAL A 186 17.57 -17.97 -27.66
CA VAL A 186 17.12 -19.37 -27.69
C VAL A 186 16.60 -19.75 -29.08
N HIS A 187 15.82 -18.88 -29.74
CA HIS A 187 15.35 -19.14 -31.12
C HIS A 187 16.51 -19.17 -32.12
N THR A 188 17.43 -18.20 -32.05
CA THR A 188 18.57 -18.15 -32.98
C THR A 188 19.58 -19.27 -32.72
N GLY A 189 19.84 -19.62 -31.45
CA GLY A 189 20.72 -20.73 -31.07
C GLY A 189 20.14 -22.11 -31.40
N GLY A 190 18.84 -22.30 -31.21
CA GLY A 190 18.13 -23.53 -31.60
C GLY A 190 18.09 -23.71 -33.12
N SER A 191 17.84 -22.63 -33.88
CA SER A 191 17.86 -22.68 -35.35
C SER A 191 19.26 -22.99 -35.90
N ARG A 192 20.31 -22.40 -35.32
CA ARG A 192 21.71 -22.66 -35.71
C ARG A 192 22.17 -24.08 -35.39
N ASN A 193 21.78 -24.63 -34.23
CA ASN A 193 22.02 -26.03 -33.90
C ASN A 193 21.27 -26.98 -34.82
N ASN A 194 20.02 -26.68 -35.18
CA ASN A 194 19.24 -27.49 -36.11
C ASN A 194 19.87 -27.49 -37.52
N ILE A 195 20.36 -26.34 -38.00
CA ILE A 195 21.07 -26.24 -39.27
C ILE A 195 22.37 -27.06 -39.24
N ILE A 196 23.16 -26.98 -38.17
CA ILE A 196 24.39 -27.78 -38.02
C ILE A 196 24.07 -29.29 -38.00
N VAL A 197 23.03 -29.71 -37.28
CA VAL A 197 22.59 -31.12 -37.25
C VAL A 197 22.15 -31.58 -38.63
N THR A 198 21.42 -30.77 -39.39
CA THR A 198 21.01 -31.09 -40.76
C THR A 198 22.22 -31.19 -41.72
N ILE A 199 23.17 -30.25 -41.65
CA ILE A 199 24.39 -30.28 -42.48
C ILE A 199 25.26 -31.50 -42.16
N LEU A 200 25.42 -31.84 -40.87
CA LEU A 200 26.16 -33.04 -40.47
C LEU A 200 25.46 -34.33 -40.94
N ASN A 201 24.12 -34.35 -40.98
CA ASN A 201 23.34 -35.50 -41.43
C ASN A 201 23.38 -35.67 -42.97
N GLU A 202 23.46 -34.57 -43.73
CA GLU A 202 23.64 -34.62 -45.19
C GLU A 202 25.08 -34.96 -45.60
N SER A 203 26.08 -34.47 -44.87
CA SER A 203 27.49 -34.83 -45.08
C SER A 203 27.81 -36.29 -44.69
N GLY A 204 26.95 -36.89 -43.85
CA GLY A 204 27.05 -38.27 -43.34
C GLY A 204 26.50 -39.37 -44.26
N LYS A 205 26.04 -39.08 -45.49
CA LYS A 205 25.71 -40.11 -46.50
C LYS A 205 26.96 -40.76 -47.12
N ALA A 206 27.91 -41.13 -46.28
CA ALA A 206 28.93 -42.13 -46.57
C ALA A 206 29.26 -42.86 -45.26
N LYS A 207 28.74 -44.10 -45.15
CA LYS A 207 29.08 -45.16 -44.18
C LYS A 207 28.70 -44.97 -42.71
N GLY A 208 27.82 -45.87 -42.26
CA GLY A 208 28.09 -46.70 -41.07
C GLY A 208 27.39 -46.31 -39.76
N SER A 209 26.57 -47.24 -39.28
CA SER A 209 26.15 -47.50 -37.88
C SER A 209 26.92 -46.76 -36.76
N LEU A 210 26.22 -46.09 -35.83
CA LEU A 210 26.14 -46.47 -34.40
C LEU A 210 25.36 -45.43 -33.57
N THR A 211 24.41 -45.94 -32.79
CA THR A 211 23.84 -45.46 -31.52
C THR A 211 24.34 -44.16 -30.88
N SER A 212 23.42 -43.26 -30.50
CA SER A 212 23.53 -42.50 -29.24
C SER A 212 22.19 -41.97 -28.70
N ARG A 213 21.69 -42.67 -27.68
CA ARG A 213 21.17 -42.15 -26.41
C ARG A 213 20.42 -40.80 -26.42
N LYS A 214 19.10 -40.87 -26.59
CA LYS A 214 18.16 -39.85 -26.11
C LYS A 214 18.16 -39.90 -24.58
N ARG A 215 18.76 -38.89 -23.93
CA ARG A 215 18.69 -38.70 -22.47
C ARG A 215 17.61 -37.65 -22.19
N ASP A 216 16.37 -38.12 -22.09
CA ASP A 216 15.28 -37.35 -21.49
C ASP A 216 15.59 -37.17 -19.99
N THR A 217 16.06 -35.99 -19.61
CA THR A 217 16.11 -35.55 -18.21
C THR A 217 14.86 -34.75 -17.90
N ASP A 218 13.75 -35.48 -17.77
CA ASP A 218 12.55 -35.00 -17.08
C ASP A 218 12.72 -35.32 -15.58
N ARG A 219 13.43 -34.43 -14.87
CA ARG A 219 13.61 -34.52 -13.42
C ARG A 219 13.76 -33.13 -12.81
N THR A 220 12.68 -32.37 -12.74
CA THR A 220 12.54 -31.30 -11.72
C THR A 220 11.11 -31.06 -11.23
N THR A 221 10.17 -31.99 -11.49
CA THR A 221 8.82 -31.94 -10.90
C THR A 221 8.71 -32.93 -9.75
N ARG A 222 9.38 -32.62 -8.63
CA ARG A 222 9.06 -33.06 -7.26
C ARG A 222 10.23 -32.70 -6.35
N LEU A 223 10.02 -31.71 -5.49
CA LEU A 223 10.30 -31.76 -4.05
C LEU A 223 10.30 -30.32 -3.48
N LEU A 224 9.29 -30.07 -2.65
CA LEU A 224 9.24 -29.15 -1.50
C LEU A 224 9.40 -27.64 -1.76
#